data_AF-A0A944Z589-F1
#
_entry.id   AF-A0A944Z589-F1
#
_cell.length_a   1.000
_cell.length_b   1.000
_cell.length_c   1.000
_cell.angle_alpha   90.00
_cell.angle_beta   90.00
_cell.angle_gamma   90.00
#
_symmetry.space_group_name_H-M   'P 1'
#
loop_
_entity.id
_entity.type
_entity.pdbx_description
1 polymer ?
#
loop_
_entity_poly.entity_id
_entity_poly.type
_entity_poly.pdbx_seq_one_letter_code
_entity_poly.pdbx_strand_id
1 'polypeptide(L)'
;MKVKNFFVAGIIASAMFLTGATTGFASSDQELCQKQKVNFLKIKMNNGLLPNDEFAPYNFKEVATAAADMITVEAERTHNDKTHAAISQMVSVHLTHIQEAAGAEAEGAVEVAGHALRFLELSCKACHKVYDTEKKNRKMSP
;
A
#
# COMPACT_ATOMS: atom_id res chain seq x y z
N MET A 1 49.73 5.64 -33.99
CA MET A 1 49.19 5.15 -32.70
C MET A 1 47.99 6.02 -32.28
N LYS A 2 46.75 5.74 -32.74
CA LYS A 2 45.54 6.51 -32.32
C LYS A 2 44.23 5.69 -32.34
N VAL A 3 44.29 4.36 -32.19
CA VAL A 3 43.09 3.50 -32.33
C VAL A 3 42.83 2.60 -31.09
N LYS A 4 43.70 2.62 -30.08
CA LYS A 4 43.58 1.70 -28.92
C LYS A 4 42.73 2.21 -27.76
N ASN A 5 42.34 3.48 -27.73
CA ASN A 5 41.71 4.09 -26.54
C ASN A 5 40.18 4.25 -26.62
N PHE A 6 39.55 4.02 -27.77
CA PHE A 6 38.10 4.17 -27.93
C PHE A 6 37.30 2.94 -27.46
N PHE A 7 37.87 1.74 -27.56
CA PHE A 7 37.18 0.51 -27.19
C PHE A 7 37.04 0.35 -25.66
N VAL A 8 38.06 0.78 -24.91
CA VAL A 8 38.05 0.67 -23.43
C VAL A 8 37.14 1.73 -22.80
N ALA A 9 37.09 2.94 -23.35
CA ALA A 9 36.18 3.98 -22.88
C ALA A 9 34.70 3.63 -23.15
N GLY A 10 34.40 2.97 -24.28
CA GLY A 10 33.05 2.52 -24.62
C GLY A 10 32.51 1.41 -23.70
N ILE A 11 33.38 0.50 -23.25
CA ILE A 11 33.02 -0.59 -22.34
C ILE A 11 32.79 -0.07 -20.91
N ILE A 12 33.57 0.91 -20.45
CA ILE A 12 33.37 1.51 -19.12
C ILE A 12 32.08 2.36 -19.08
N ALA A 13 31.77 3.08 -20.16
CA ALA A 13 30.52 3.85 -20.27
C ALA A 13 29.28 2.94 -20.29
N SER A 14 29.36 1.76 -20.92
CA SER A 14 28.26 0.79 -20.93
C SER A 14 28.15 -0.03 -19.64
N ALA A 15 29.24 -0.23 -18.90
CA ALA A 15 29.22 -0.82 -17.56
C ALA A 15 28.60 0.13 -16.51
N MET A 16 28.88 1.43 -16.58
CA MET A 16 28.27 2.43 -15.68
C MET A 16 26.77 2.66 -15.97
N PHE A 17 26.32 2.42 -17.21
CA PHE A 17 24.89 2.44 -17.54
C PHE A 17 24.13 1.20 -17.04
N LEU A 18 24.82 0.09 -16.81
CA LEU A 18 24.25 -1.14 -16.24
C LEU A 18 24.18 -1.12 -14.71
N THR A 19 25.00 -0.31 -14.03
CA THR A 19 24.91 -0.13 -12.57
C THR A 19 23.91 0.93 -12.14
N GLY A 20 23.38 1.74 -13.07
CA GLY A 20 22.32 2.73 -12.82
C GLY A 20 20.90 2.16 -12.91
N ALA A 21 20.74 0.92 -13.38
CA ALA A 21 19.47 0.23 -13.47
C ALA A 21 19.42 -0.92 -12.47
N THR A 22 19.53 -0.62 -11.18
CA THR A 22 18.67 -1.33 -10.22
C THR A 22 17.24 -0.84 -10.46
N THR A 23 16.67 -1.18 -11.62
CA THR A 23 15.23 -1.30 -11.74
C THR A 23 14.89 -2.47 -10.82
N GLY A 24 14.78 -2.19 -9.52
CA GLY A 24 14.00 -3.05 -8.63
C GLY A 24 12.71 -3.26 -9.37
N PHE A 25 12.42 -4.50 -9.74
CA PHE A 25 11.20 -4.85 -10.45
C PHE A 25 10.06 -4.13 -9.73
N ALA A 26 9.45 -3.14 -10.37
CA ALA A 26 8.30 -2.46 -9.81
C ALA A 26 7.30 -3.56 -9.47
N SER A 27 7.01 -3.76 -8.19
CA SER A 27 6.08 -4.81 -7.77
C SER A 27 4.76 -4.60 -8.51
N SER A 28 4.27 -5.66 -9.13
CA SER A 28 2.98 -5.57 -9.81
C SER A 28 1.89 -5.20 -8.79
N ASP A 29 0.86 -4.46 -9.21
CA ASP A 29 -0.25 -4.09 -8.32
C ASP A 29 -0.85 -5.31 -7.60
N GLN A 30 -0.88 -6.46 -8.27
CA GLN A 30 -1.34 -7.72 -7.70
C GLN A 30 -0.46 -8.17 -6.51
N GLU A 31 0.86 -8.06 -6.63
CA GLU A 31 1.79 -8.43 -5.56
C GLU A 31 1.61 -7.51 -4.35
N LEU A 32 1.53 -6.20 -4.59
CA LEU A 32 1.31 -5.19 -3.53
C LEU A 32 -0.02 -5.41 -2.82
N CYS A 33 -1.10 -5.68 -3.57
CA CYS A 33 -2.40 -6.00 -2.96
C CYS A 33 -2.35 -7.31 -2.14
N GLN A 34 -1.60 -8.33 -2.58
CA GLN A 34 -1.43 -9.55 -1.75
C GLN A 34 -0.67 -9.26 -0.46
N LYS A 35 0.40 -8.44 -0.49
CA LYS A 35 1.13 -8.00 0.71
C LYS A 35 0.21 -7.24 1.67
N GLN A 36 -0.66 -6.39 1.13
CA GLN A 36 -1.60 -5.59 1.93
C GLN A 36 -2.77 -6.40 2.51
N LYS A 37 -3.22 -7.46 1.85
CA LYS A 37 -4.43 -8.21 2.20
C LYS A 37 -4.45 -8.71 3.65
N VAL A 38 -3.34 -9.23 4.15
CA VAL A 38 -3.27 -9.74 5.54
C VAL A 38 -3.50 -8.63 6.54
N ASN A 39 -2.86 -7.48 6.35
CA ASN A 39 -2.97 -6.33 7.24
C ASN A 39 -4.33 -5.64 7.11
N PHE A 40 -4.90 -5.59 5.91
CA PHE A 40 -6.28 -5.14 5.72
C PHE A 40 -7.27 -5.99 6.52
N LEU A 41 -7.10 -7.32 6.52
CA LEU A 41 -7.96 -8.22 7.30
C LEU A 41 -7.81 -8.00 8.80
N LYS A 42 -6.61 -7.76 9.32
CA LYS A 42 -6.41 -7.43 10.74
C LYS A 42 -7.19 -6.17 11.14
N ILE A 43 -7.10 -5.10 10.35
CA ILE A 43 -7.85 -3.87 10.59
C ILE A 43 -9.36 -4.16 10.55
N LYS A 44 -9.81 -4.91 9.55
CA LYS A 44 -11.22 -5.25 9.37
C LYS A 44 -11.79 -6.13 10.48
N MET A 45 -11.02 -7.06 11.02
CA MET A 45 -11.44 -7.94 12.12
C MET A 45 -11.61 -7.17 13.44
N ASN A 46 -10.88 -6.06 13.60
CA ASN A 46 -11.05 -5.17 14.75
C ASN A 46 -12.21 -4.18 14.57
N ASN A 47 -12.70 -3.98 13.35
CA ASN A 47 -13.76 -3.02 13.08
C ASN A 47 -15.09 -3.44 13.75
N GLY A 48 -15.66 -2.53 14.54
CA GLY A 48 -16.89 -2.76 15.28
C GLY A 48 -16.68 -3.38 16.67
N LEU A 49 -15.44 -3.69 17.06
CA LEU A 49 -15.11 -4.03 18.44
C LEU A 49 -15.06 -2.75 19.29
N LEU A 50 -15.40 -2.87 20.57
CA LEU A 50 -15.31 -1.77 21.53
C LEU A 50 -14.00 -1.88 22.34
N PRO A 51 -13.39 -0.77 22.79
CA PRO A 51 -12.15 -0.81 23.56
C PRO A 51 -12.24 -1.64 24.84
N ASN A 52 -13.39 -1.60 25.50
CA ASN A 52 -13.63 -2.21 26.82
C ASN A 52 -14.49 -3.49 26.73
N ASP A 53 -14.59 -4.12 25.56
CA ASP A 53 -15.28 -5.40 25.44
C ASP A 53 -14.53 -6.49 26.22
N GLU A 54 -15.26 -7.26 27.04
CA GLU A 54 -14.70 -8.24 27.96
C GLU A 54 -14.13 -9.48 27.25
N PHE A 55 -14.63 -9.80 26.05
CA PHE A 55 -14.30 -11.03 25.34
C PHE A 55 -13.41 -10.79 24.11
N ALA A 56 -13.57 -9.65 23.44
CA ALA A 56 -12.84 -9.26 22.25
C ALA A 56 -12.64 -7.73 22.20
N PRO A 57 -11.74 -7.17 23.02
CA PRO A 57 -11.46 -5.74 23.00
C PRO A 57 -10.80 -5.32 21.69
N TYR A 58 -11.06 -4.08 21.27
CA TYR A 58 -10.40 -3.48 20.12
C TYR A 58 -8.88 -3.44 20.29
N ASN A 59 -8.13 -4.02 19.35
CA ASN A 59 -6.66 -4.09 19.42
C ASN A 59 -6.01 -2.90 18.70
N PHE A 60 -5.88 -1.77 19.41
CA PHE A 60 -5.27 -0.54 18.91
C PHE A 60 -3.89 -0.76 18.29
N LYS A 61 -3.02 -1.49 18.98
CA LYS A 61 -1.65 -1.76 18.52
C LYS A 61 -1.63 -2.57 17.22
N GLU A 62 -2.46 -3.59 17.10
CA GLU A 62 -2.55 -4.39 15.88
C GLU A 62 -3.05 -3.54 14.70
N VAL A 63 -4.08 -2.72 14.93
CA VAL A 63 -4.63 -1.85 13.88
C VAL A 63 -3.60 -0.81 13.43
N ALA A 64 -2.95 -0.12 14.37
CA ALA A 64 -1.93 0.88 14.05
C ALA A 64 -0.75 0.28 13.29
N THR A 65 -0.26 -0.90 13.72
CA THR A 65 0.84 -1.61 13.06
C THR A 65 0.44 -2.07 11.66
N ALA A 66 -0.75 -2.68 11.52
CA ALA A 66 -1.24 -3.13 10.23
C ALA A 66 -1.40 -1.97 9.23
N ALA A 67 -1.89 -0.81 9.69
CA ALA A 67 -1.98 0.38 8.86
C ALA A 67 -0.61 0.90 8.44
N ALA A 68 0.35 1.02 9.38
CA ALA A 68 1.72 1.47 9.08
C ALA A 68 2.44 0.56 8.07
N ASP A 69 2.29 -0.76 8.21
CA ASP A 69 2.83 -1.72 7.25
C ASP A 69 2.20 -1.56 5.86
N MET A 70 0.88 -1.35 5.79
CA MET A 70 0.19 -1.13 4.52
C MET A 70 0.62 0.19 3.85
N ILE A 71 0.90 1.25 4.62
CA ILE A 71 1.46 2.51 4.10
C ILE A 71 2.83 2.27 3.48
N THR A 72 3.67 1.49 4.15
CA THR A 72 5.00 1.13 3.63
C THR A 72 4.88 0.38 2.31
N VAL A 73 3.96 -0.58 2.20
CA VAL A 73 3.70 -1.31 0.96
C VAL A 73 3.09 -0.41 -0.12
N GLU A 74 2.19 0.50 0.23
CA GLU A 74 1.57 1.41 -0.74
C GLU A 74 2.60 2.39 -1.33
N ALA A 75 3.62 2.78 -0.55
CA ALA A 75 4.73 3.61 -1.02
C ALA A 75 5.62 2.92 -2.07
N GLU A 76 5.57 1.58 -2.19
CA GLU A 76 6.24 0.83 -3.27
C GLU A 76 5.46 0.90 -4.60
N ARG A 77 4.22 1.38 -4.59
CA ARG A 77 3.35 1.36 -5.77
C ARG A 77 3.84 2.35 -6.82
N THR A 78 3.92 1.86 -8.05
CA THR A 78 4.19 2.69 -9.23
C THR A 78 2.89 3.05 -9.95
N HIS A 79 2.85 4.22 -10.56
CA HIS A 79 1.62 4.74 -11.17
C HIS A 79 1.75 4.88 -12.67
N ASN A 80 0.84 4.22 -13.39
CA ASN A 80 0.79 4.25 -14.85
C ASN A 80 0.13 5.53 -15.38
N ASP A 81 -0.70 6.19 -14.56
CA ASP A 81 -1.37 7.44 -14.89
C ASP A 81 -1.76 8.25 -13.63
N LYS A 82 -2.30 9.46 -13.84
CA LYS A 82 -2.70 10.39 -12.76
C LYS A 82 -3.86 9.89 -11.91
N THR A 83 -4.79 9.13 -12.50
CA THR A 83 -5.92 8.54 -11.78
C THR A 83 -5.43 7.42 -10.85
N HIS A 84 -4.48 6.59 -11.31
CA HIS A 84 -3.87 5.56 -10.47
C HIS A 84 -3.17 6.18 -9.27
N ALA A 85 -2.36 7.24 -9.51
CA ALA A 85 -1.70 7.99 -8.46
C ALA A 85 -2.70 8.62 -7.47
N ALA A 86 -3.78 9.22 -7.96
CA ALA A 86 -4.81 9.82 -7.11
C ALA A 86 -5.53 8.78 -6.23
N ILE A 87 -5.83 7.59 -6.77
CA ILE A 87 -6.46 6.51 -6.00
C ILE A 87 -5.49 5.95 -4.94
N SER A 88 -4.22 5.74 -5.30
CA SER A 88 -3.19 5.32 -4.36
C SER A 88 -2.97 6.34 -3.22
N GLN A 89 -3.03 7.64 -3.54
CA GLN A 89 -3.00 8.70 -2.54
C GLN A 89 -4.20 8.61 -1.58
N MET A 90 -5.42 8.33 -2.07
CA MET A 90 -6.59 8.13 -1.20
C MET A 90 -6.40 6.93 -0.27
N VAL A 91 -5.86 5.80 -0.78
CA VAL A 91 -5.51 4.64 0.04
C VAL A 91 -4.56 5.06 1.17
N SER A 92 -3.47 5.77 0.83
CA SER A 92 -2.47 6.23 1.80
C SER A 92 -3.05 7.18 2.86
N VAL A 93 -3.92 8.11 2.47
CA VAL A 93 -4.60 9.04 3.39
C VAL A 93 -5.46 8.28 4.39
N HIS A 94 -6.27 7.35 3.93
CA HIS A 94 -7.15 6.59 4.83
C HIS A 94 -6.37 5.64 5.74
N LEU A 95 -5.28 5.05 5.26
CA LEU A 95 -4.37 4.29 6.13
C LEU A 95 -3.72 5.17 7.20
N THR A 96 -3.31 6.39 6.85
CA THR A 96 -2.72 7.34 7.81
C THR A 96 -3.74 7.69 8.90
N HIS A 97 -4.99 7.98 8.54
CA HIS A 97 -6.03 8.25 9.54
C HIS A 97 -6.30 7.04 10.46
N ILE A 98 -6.25 5.81 9.93
CA ILE A 98 -6.39 4.59 10.75
C ILE A 98 -5.20 4.47 11.72
N GLN A 99 -3.98 4.66 11.22
CA GLN A 99 -2.75 4.59 12.03
C GLN A 99 -2.78 5.63 13.15
N GLU A 100 -3.09 6.89 12.83
CA GLU A 100 -3.12 7.99 13.78
C GLU A 100 -4.21 7.80 14.84
N ALA A 101 -5.43 7.44 14.42
CA ALA A 101 -6.53 7.20 15.35
C ALA A 101 -6.19 6.03 16.29
N ALA A 102 -5.74 4.91 15.75
CA ALA A 102 -5.40 3.75 16.54
C ALA A 102 -4.18 3.98 17.45
N GLY A 103 -3.17 4.72 16.99
CA GLY A 103 -1.96 5.02 17.76
C GLY A 103 -2.15 6.08 18.85
N ALA A 104 -3.17 6.94 18.72
CA ALA A 104 -3.51 7.92 19.75
C ALA A 104 -4.31 7.32 20.91
N GLU A 105 -5.04 6.22 20.68
CA GLU A 105 -5.90 5.55 21.67
C GLU A 105 -6.88 6.51 22.39
N ALA A 106 -7.26 7.59 21.69
CA ALA A 106 -8.13 8.63 22.24
C ALA A 106 -9.61 8.20 22.25
N GLU A 107 -10.42 8.89 23.03
CA GLU A 107 -11.88 8.74 22.95
C GLU A 107 -12.36 9.00 21.50
N GLY A 108 -13.17 8.09 20.96
CA GLY A 108 -13.62 8.16 19.56
C GLY A 108 -12.66 7.55 18.53
N ALA A 109 -11.48 7.05 18.94
CA ALA A 109 -10.48 6.50 18.02
C ALA A 109 -11.01 5.30 17.21
N VAL A 110 -11.82 4.44 17.81
CA VAL A 110 -12.41 3.28 17.13
C VAL A 110 -13.35 3.71 16.01
N GLU A 111 -14.17 4.72 16.26
CA GLU A 111 -15.10 5.29 15.29
C GLU A 111 -14.37 5.98 14.14
N VAL A 112 -13.31 6.74 14.45
CA VAL A 112 -12.47 7.39 13.43
C VAL A 112 -11.77 6.34 12.57
N ALA A 113 -11.16 5.31 13.18
CA ALA A 113 -10.52 4.22 12.45
C ALA A 113 -11.52 3.43 11.60
N GLY A 114 -12.72 3.13 12.13
CA GLY A 114 -13.78 2.44 11.40
C GLY A 114 -14.34 3.27 10.23
N HIS A 115 -14.49 4.59 10.42
CA HIS A 115 -14.86 5.51 9.35
C HIS A 115 -13.81 5.53 8.24
N ALA A 116 -12.53 5.68 8.60
CA ALA A 116 -11.43 5.67 7.65
C ALA A 116 -11.32 4.31 6.91
N LEU A 117 -11.53 3.19 7.60
CA LEU A 117 -11.58 1.86 7.00
C LEU A 117 -12.65 1.75 5.90
N ARG A 118 -13.82 2.36 6.08
CA ARG A 118 -14.85 2.39 5.04
C ARG A 118 -14.37 3.06 3.76
N PHE A 119 -13.64 4.18 3.87
CA PHE A 119 -13.10 4.87 2.71
C PHE A 119 -11.87 4.19 2.11
N LEU A 120 -11.07 3.52 2.94
CA LEU A 120 -10.02 2.62 2.48
C LEU A 120 -10.61 1.51 1.60
N GLU A 121 -11.68 0.85 2.05
CA GLU A 121 -12.36 -0.18 1.26
C GLU A 121 -12.86 0.35 -0.09
N LEU A 122 -13.42 1.56 -0.11
CA LEU A 122 -13.91 2.18 -1.34
C LEU A 122 -12.76 2.54 -2.28
N SER A 123 -11.63 3.00 -1.75
CA SER A 123 -10.44 3.34 -2.53
C SER A 123 -9.81 2.11 -3.18
N CYS A 124 -9.65 1.01 -2.43
CA CYS A 124 -9.19 -0.26 -2.99
C CYS A 124 -10.14 -0.78 -4.08
N LYS A 125 -11.46 -0.73 -3.83
CA LYS A 125 -12.48 -1.12 -4.82
C LYS A 125 -12.47 -0.23 -6.06
N ALA A 126 -12.18 1.07 -5.92
CA ALA A 126 -12.07 1.98 -7.06
C ALA A 126 -10.90 1.58 -7.97
N CYS A 127 -9.72 1.32 -7.40
CA CYS A 127 -8.57 0.83 -8.17
C CYS A 127 -8.91 -0.46 -8.94
N HIS A 128 -9.47 -1.46 -8.24
CA HIS A 128 -9.83 -2.74 -8.85
C HIS A 128 -10.88 -2.59 -9.96
N LYS A 129 -11.84 -1.68 -9.80
CA LYS A 129 -12.87 -1.44 -10.83
C LYS A 129 -12.34 -0.73 -12.06
N VAL A 130 -11.38 0.18 -11.92
CA VAL A 130 -10.84 0.96 -13.04
C VAL A 130 -9.76 0.18 -13.79
N TYR A 131 -8.88 -0.52 -13.06
CA TYR A 131 -7.68 -1.15 -13.62
C TYR A 131 -7.77 -2.67 -13.74
N ASP A 132 -8.81 -3.29 -13.17
CA ASP A 132 -9.01 -4.75 -13.23
C ASP A 132 -10.48 -5.14 -13.46
N THR A 133 -11.19 -4.34 -14.26
CA THR A 133 -12.66 -4.36 -14.41
C THR A 133 -13.23 -5.73 -14.80
N GLU A 134 -12.51 -6.48 -15.64
CA GLU A 134 -13.02 -7.70 -16.28
C GLU A 134 -12.52 -9.01 -15.63
N LYS A 135 -11.65 -8.97 -14.61
CA LYS A 135 -11.21 -10.20 -13.95
C LYS A 135 -12.36 -10.84 -13.16
N LYS A 136 -12.65 -12.10 -13.49
CA LYS A 136 -13.80 -12.89 -13.03
C LYS A 136 -13.93 -13.15 -11.51
N ASN A 137 -12.98 -12.76 -10.67
CA ASN A 137 -13.00 -13.13 -9.24
C ASN A 137 -13.77 -12.12 -8.39
N ARG A 138 -15.10 -12.26 -8.41
CA ARG A 138 -16.07 -11.57 -7.54
C ARG A 138 -15.95 -12.00 -6.08
N LYS A 139 -14.90 -11.54 -5.42
CA LYS A 139 -15.00 -10.94 -4.09
C LYS A 139 -14.07 -9.74 -4.16
N MET A 140 -14.62 -8.56 -4.47
CA MET A 140 -13.90 -7.28 -4.41
C MET A 140 -13.64 -6.92 -2.93
N SER A 141 -13.06 -7.86 -2.19
CA SER A 141 -12.30 -7.58 -0.99
C SER A 141 -10.96 -7.01 -1.46
N PRO A 142 -10.40 -6.04 -0.73
CA PRO A 142 -8.98 -5.73 -0.83
C PRO A 142 -8.11 -7.00 -0.78
#